data_AF-A0A9W6T731-F1
#
_entry.id   AF-A0A9W6T731-F1
#
_cell.length_a   1.000
_cell.length_b   1.000
_cell.length_c   1.000
_cell.angle_alpha   90.00
_cell.angle_beta   90.00
_cell.angle_gamma   90.00
#
_symmetry.space_group_name_H-M   'P 1'
#
loop_
_entity.id
_entity.type
_entity.pdbx_description
1 polymer ?
#
loop_
_entity_poly.entity_id
_entity_poly.type
_entity_poly.pdbx_seq_one_letter_code
_entity_poly.pdbx_strand_id
1 'polypeptide(L)'
;MMCFLWKVMSDLKHDANLRNCFIVLDNVATHKGIEISHLVKYANRKFGTGFKLCYNPPYSPQLNPIEKYWNSLKVEFGKTKTPFKIKEESASVTWRVNKASQKLGNKNLCNYVRNAYHNTKLCEAGEPLPVG
;
A
#
# COMPACT_ATOMS: atom_id res chain seq x y z
N MET A 1 9.03 9.82 1.21
CA MET A 1 7.77 9.62 0.46
C MET A 1 7.90 10.03 -1.01
N MET A 2 8.27 11.27 -1.36
CA MET A 2 8.30 11.75 -2.75
C MET A 2 9.12 10.89 -3.73
N CYS A 3 10.36 10.53 -3.37
CA CYS A 3 11.21 9.70 -4.24
C CYS A 3 10.60 8.30 -4.49
N PHE A 4 9.96 7.72 -3.48
CA PHE A 4 9.29 6.44 -3.59
C PHE A 4 8.10 6.53 -4.54
N LEU A 5 7.22 7.52 -4.34
CA LEU A 5 6.05 7.73 -5.19
C LEU A 5 6.45 8.00 -6.65
N TRP A 6 7.50 8.81 -6.87
CA TRP A 6 8.09 9.02 -8.18
C TRP A 6 8.55 7.71 -8.83
N LYS A 7 9.30 6.89 -8.09
CA LYS A 7 9.80 5.60 -8.59
C LYS A 7 8.64 4.69 -8.99
N VAL A 8 7.62 4.57 -8.15
CA VAL A 8 6.41 3.80 -8.45
C VAL A 8 5.76 4.26 -9.75
N MET A 9 5.46 5.55 -9.90
CA MET A 9 4.85 6.05 -11.14
C MET A 9 5.74 5.88 -12.37
N SER A 10 7.06 6.04 -12.21
CA SER A 10 8.02 5.81 -13.29
C SER A 10 8.09 4.34 -13.71
N ASP A 11 7.92 3.41 -12.78
CA ASP A 11 7.93 1.97 -13.08
C ASP A 11 6.61 1.53 -13.74
N LEU A 12 5.49 2.11 -13.31
CA LEU A 12 4.16 1.76 -13.80
C LEU A 12 3.77 2.45 -15.11
N LYS A 13 4.56 3.42 -15.60
CA LYS A 13 4.21 4.25 -16.77
C LYS A 13 3.92 3.47 -18.07
N HIS A 14 4.51 2.30 -18.21
CA HIS A 14 4.37 1.48 -19.42
C HIS A 14 3.16 0.53 -19.37
N ASP A 15 2.57 0.32 -18.18
CA ASP A 15 1.40 -0.54 -18.04
C ASP A 15 0.13 0.21 -18.45
N ALA A 16 -0.44 -0.17 -19.59
CA ALA A 16 -1.65 0.43 -20.14
C ALA A 16 -2.86 0.31 -19.17
N ASN A 17 -2.92 -0.76 -18.37
CA ASN A 17 -4.02 -0.99 -17.42
C ASN A 17 -3.95 -0.04 -16.22
N LEU A 18 -2.77 0.52 -15.95
CA LEU A 18 -2.52 1.40 -14.82
C LEU A 18 -2.41 2.87 -15.20
N ARG A 19 -2.68 3.24 -16.46
CA ARG A 19 -2.56 4.64 -16.88
C ARG A 19 -3.56 5.58 -16.20
N ASN A 20 -4.75 5.12 -15.81
CA ASN A 20 -5.81 5.98 -15.27
C ASN A 20 -6.34 5.50 -13.91
N CYS A 21 -5.48 4.90 -13.09
CA CYS A 21 -5.88 4.36 -11.79
C CYS A 21 -5.63 5.34 -10.64
N PHE A 22 -6.22 4.99 -9.50
CA PHE A 22 -6.07 5.74 -8.26
C PHE A 22 -4.88 5.24 -7.46
N ILE A 23 -4.08 6.17 -6.96
CA ILE A 23 -3.08 5.94 -5.92
C ILE A 23 -3.78 6.23 -4.59
N VAL A 24 -4.08 5.17 -3.86
CA VAL A 24 -4.69 5.24 -2.53
C VAL A 24 -3.60 5.41 -1.49
N LEU A 25 -3.68 6.47 -0.70
CA LEU A 25 -2.79 6.77 0.42
C LEU A 25 -3.58 6.78 1.72
N ASP A 26 -2.95 6.40 2.82
CA ASP A 26 -3.50 6.61 4.16
C ASP A 26 -3.54 8.11 4.51
N ASN A 27 -4.35 8.43 5.51
CA ASN A 27 -4.77 9.81 5.77
C ASN A 27 -3.76 10.66 6.57
N VAL A 28 -2.52 10.19 6.73
CA VAL A 28 -1.49 10.87 7.54
C VAL A 28 -1.07 12.19 6.90
N ALA A 29 -0.79 13.20 7.73
CA ALA A 29 -0.49 14.56 7.28
C ALA A 29 0.66 14.64 6.27
N THR A 30 1.68 13.78 6.42
CA THR A 30 2.85 13.71 5.53
C THR A 30 2.50 13.30 4.09
N HIS A 31 1.31 12.75 3.83
CA HIS A 31 0.84 12.35 2.50
C HIS A 31 -0.04 13.40 1.82
N LYS A 32 -0.42 14.46 2.54
CA LYS A 32 -1.31 15.54 2.07
C LYS A 32 -0.59 16.81 1.68
N GLY A 33 0.74 16.84 1.74
CA GLY A 33 1.54 17.97 1.28
C GLY A 33 1.21 18.33 -0.17
N ILE A 34 1.18 19.62 -0.47
CA ILE A 34 0.91 20.13 -1.83
C ILE A 34 1.91 19.57 -2.85
N GLU A 35 3.12 19.26 -2.37
CA GLU A 35 4.21 18.63 -3.11
C GLU A 35 3.81 17.27 -3.69
N ILE A 36 3.00 16.47 -2.97
CA ILE A 36 2.51 15.17 -3.45
C ILE A 36 1.58 15.36 -4.66
N SER A 37 0.65 16.31 -4.56
CA SER A 37 -0.24 16.66 -5.68
C SER A 37 0.53 17.18 -6.88
N HIS A 38 1.52 18.05 -6.66
CA HIS A 38 2.39 18.56 -7.71
C HIS A 38 3.21 17.46 -8.38
N LEU A 39 3.74 16.52 -7.60
CA LEU A 39 4.52 15.39 -8.10
C LEU A 39 3.67 14.50 -9.02
N VAL A 40 2.45 14.16 -8.62
CA VAL A 40 1.53 13.33 -9.43
C VAL A 40 1.14 14.05 -10.72
N LYS A 41 0.79 15.35 -10.65
CA LYS A 41 0.49 16.16 -11.85
C LYS A 41 1.68 16.23 -12.80
N TYR A 42 2.89 16.40 -12.27
CA TYR A 42 4.11 16.42 -13.08
C TYR A 42 4.39 15.05 -13.72
N ALA A 43 4.27 13.95 -12.98
CA ALA A 43 4.42 12.60 -13.50
C ALA A 43 3.41 12.30 -14.61
N ASN A 44 2.14 12.67 -14.44
CA ASN A 44 1.10 12.53 -15.46
C ASN A 44 1.47 13.24 -16.77
N ARG A 45 1.94 14.49 -16.70
CA ARG A 45 2.42 15.22 -17.89
C ARG A 45 3.64 14.56 -18.53
N LYS A 46 4.61 14.13 -17.71
CA LYS A 46 5.88 13.57 -18.20
C LYS A 46 5.71 12.20 -18.85
N PHE A 47 4.84 11.36 -18.28
CA PHE A 47 4.71 9.97 -18.67
C PHE A 47 3.46 9.70 -19.53
N GLY A 48 2.61 10.70 -19.77
CA GLY A 48 1.35 10.51 -20.48
C GLY A 48 0.37 9.62 -19.72
N THR A 49 0.39 9.70 -18.38
CA THR A 49 -0.50 8.96 -17.49
C THR A 49 -1.59 9.88 -16.93
N GLY A 50 -2.52 9.31 -16.19
CA GLY A 50 -3.67 9.96 -15.57
C GLY A 50 -3.93 9.44 -14.15
N PHE A 51 -2.85 9.21 -13.37
CA PHE A 51 -2.95 8.83 -11.96
C PHE A 51 -3.72 9.88 -11.16
N LYS A 52 -4.59 9.42 -10.27
CA LYS A 52 -5.37 10.26 -9.35
C LYS A 52 -5.06 9.91 -7.90
N LEU A 53 -5.01 10.90 -7.03
CA LEU A 53 -4.83 10.66 -5.59
C LEU A 53 -6.19 10.37 -4.94
N CYS A 54 -6.22 9.37 -4.08
CA CYS A 54 -7.33 9.06 -3.20
C CYS A 54 -6.78 8.89 -1.78
N TYR A 55 -7.49 9.41 -0.78
CA TYR A 55 -7.10 9.33 0.62
C TYR A 55 -8.16 8.59 1.40
N ASN A 56 -7.72 7.68 2.27
CA ASN A 56 -8.65 7.02 3.17
C ASN A 56 -9.23 8.02 4.20
N PRO A 57 -10.43 7.79 4.71
CA PRO A 57 -10.96 8.56 5.84
C PRO A 57 -10.04 8.44 7.08
N PRO A 58 -10.04 9.44 7.98
CA PRO A 58 -9.32 9.36 9.25
C PRO A 58 -9.70 8.10 10.03
N TYR A 59 -8.72 7.51 10.72
CA TYR A 59 -8.92 6.38 11.65
C TYR A 59 -9.69 5.18 11.07
N SER A 60 -9.60 4.95 9.76
CA SER A 60 -10.34 3.89 9.05
C SER A 60 -9.41 2.82 8.46
N PRO A 61 -8.59 2.11 9.27
CA PRO A 61 -7.64 1.11 8.77
C PRO A 61 -8.32 -0.06 8.05
N GLN A 62 -9.58 -0.37 8.36
CA GLN A 62 -10.36 -1.43 7.72
C GLN A 62 -10.59 -1.17 6.23
N LEU A 63 -10.51 0.10 5.79
CA LEU A 63 -10.65 0.51 4.40
C LEU A 63 -9.32 0.46 3.63
N ASN A 64 -8.20 0.28 4.34
CA ASN A 64 -6.88 0.29 3.74
C ASN A 64 -6.41 -1.16 3.46
N PRO A 65 -6.32 -1.60 2.19
CA PRO A 65 -5.98 -2.98 1.88
C PRO A 65 -4.58 -3.39 2.34
N ILE A 66 -3.66 -2.43 2.53
CA ILE A 66 -2.32 -2.73 3.01
C ILE A 66 -2.29 -3.23 4.47
N GLU A 67 -3.30 -2.91 5.28
CA GLU A 67 -3.35 -3.33 6.69
C GLU A 67 -3.50 -4.86 6.80
N LYS A 68 -4.37 -5.46 5.99
CA LYS A 68 -4.50 -6.94 5.93
C LYS A 68 -3.23 -7.60 5.39
N TYR A 69 -2.56 -6.95 4.44
CA TYR A 69 -1.25 -7.40 3.95
C TYR A 69 -0.22 -7.38 5.08
N TRP A 70 -0.10 -6.28 5.84
CA TRP A 70 0.81 -6.15 6.97
C TRP A 70 0.53 -7.17 8.07
N ASN A 71 -0.74 -7.42 8.39
CA ASN A 71 -1.11 -8.45 9.37
C ASN A 71 -0.61 -9.85 8.93
N SER A 72 -0.85 -10.21 7.68
CA SER A 72 -0.39 -11.49 7.14
C SER A 72 1.13 -11.56 7.06
N LEU A 73 1.79 -10.47 6.68
CA LEU A 73 3.23 -10.37 6.61
C LEU A 73 3.89 -10.50 7.99
N LYS A 74 3.33 -9.89 9.03
CA LYS A 74 3.82 -10.01 10.41
C LYS A 74 3.75 -11.46 10.89
N VAL A 75 2.68 -12.18 10.56
CA VAL A 75 2.55 -13.62 10.86
C VAL A 75 3.65 -14.42 10.16
N GLU A 76 3.85 -14.22 8.86
CA GLU A 76 4.91 -14.92 8.11
C GLU A 76 6.32 -14.54 8.59
N PHE A 77 6.55 -13.27 8.91
CA PHE A 77 7.80 -12.78 9.46
C PHE A 77 8.08 -13.43 10.83
N GLY A 78 7.09 -13.53 11.72
CA GLY A 78 7.20 -14.14 13.04
C GLY A 78 7.53 -15.64 13.00
N LYS A 79 7.20 -16.35 11.92
CA LYS A 79 7.60 -17.75 11.72
C LYS A 79 9.12 -17.92 11.56
N THR A 80 9.84 -16.85 11.22
CA THR A 80 11.31 -16.85 11.21
C THR A 80 11.85 -16.73 12.64
N LYS A 81 11.90 -17.86 13.36
CA LYS A 81 12.33 -17.97 14.77
C LYS A 81 13.84 -17.74 15.01
N THR A 82 14.50 -16.90 14.23
CA THR A 82 15.90 -16.54 14.50
C THR A 82 15.92 -15.36 15.48
N PRO A 83 16.55 -15.51 16.66
CA PRO A 83 16.76 -14.39 17.58
C PRO A 83 17.43 -13.23 16.85
N PHE A 84 16.94 -12.01 17.05
CA PHE A 84 17.60 -10.81 16.54
C PHE A 84 18.98 -10.72 17.21
N LYS A 85 20.04 -11.01 16.46
CA LYS A 85 21.40 -10.63 16.86
C LYS A 85 21.64 -9.20 16.34
N ILE A 86 21.83 -8.28 17.29
CA ILE A 86 21.81 -6.81 17.17
C ILE A 86 22.93 -6.24 16.26
N LYS A 87 23.69 -7.06 15.51
CA LYS A 87 24.90 -6.61 14.80
C LYS A 87 24.86 -6.71 13.27
N GLU A 88 23.81 -7.30 12.68
CA GLU A 88 23.67 -7.46 11.21
C GLU A 88 22.28 -6.98 10.73
N GLU A 89 21.89 -5.77 11.14
CA GLU A 89 20.47 -5.46 11.39
C GLU A 89 19.64 -5.10 10.14
N SER A 90 20.13 -4.26 9.21
CA SER A 90 19.28 -3.74 8.12
C SER A 90 19.13 -4.69 6.93
N ALA A 91 20.22 -5.36 6.52
CA ALA A 91 20.19 -6.32 5.42
C ALA A 91 19.41 -7.59 5.81
N SER A 92 19.57 -8.05 7.05
CA SER A 92 18.84 -9.20 7.60
C SER A 92 17.34 -8.93 7.68
N VAL A 93 16.92 -7.75 8.18
CA VAL A 93 15.48 -7.39 8.23
C VAL A 93 14.87 -7.29 6.85
N THR A 94 15.54 -6.60 5.92
CA THR A 94 15.06 -6.45 4.54
C THR A 94 14.89 -7.81 3.86
N TRP A 95 15.86 -8.70 4.03
CA TRP A 95 15.78 -10.07 3.50
C TRP A 95 14.62 -10.85 4.12
N ARG A 96 14.41 -10.78 5.44
CA ARG A 96 13.30 -11.48 6.12
C ARG A 96 11.94 -10.96 5.68
N VAL A 97 11.79 -9.65 5.54
CA VAL A 97 10.57 -9.02 5.02
C VAL A 97 10.30 -9.49 3.59
N ASN A 98 11.31 -9.47 2.72
CA ASN A 98 11.18 -9.95 1.34
C ASN A 98 10.81 -11.44 1.28
N LYS A 99 11.45 -12.27 2.10
CA LYS A 99 11.16 -13.71 2.19
C LYS A 99 9.74 -13.98 2.68
N ALA A 100 9.27 -13.26 3.70
CA ALA A 100 7.90 -13.36 4.18
C ALA A 100 6.89 -12.89 3.12
N SER A 101 7.19 -11.78 2.43
CA SER A 101 6.35 -11.23 1.35
C SER A 101 6.18 -12.21 0.20
N GLN A 102 7.27 -12.85 -0.25
CA GLN A 102 7.23 -13.85 -1.33
C GLN A 102 6.29 -15.03 -1.03
N LYS A 103 6.11 -15.38 0.24
CA LYS A 103 5.18 -16.45 0.65
C LYS A 103 3.71 -16.05 0.56
N LEU A 104 3.39 -14.76 0.62
CA LEU A 104 2.01 -14.31 0.62
C LEU A 104 1.34 -14.49 -0.75
N GLY A 105 2.06 -14.53 -1.86
CA GLY A 105 1.53 -14.86 -3.19
C GLY A 105 0.44 -13.90 -3.73
N ASN A 106 0.17 -13.96 -5.04
CA ASN A 106 -0.70 -12.97 -5.71
C ASN A 106 -2.19 -13.12 -5.37
N LYS A 107 -2.68 -14.35 -5.12
CA LYS A 107 -4.10 -14.58 -4.79
C LYS A 107 -4.52 -13.85 -3.50
N ASN A 108 -3.63 -13.75 -2.53
CA ASN A 108 -3.89 -13.06 -1.29
C ASN A 108 -3.97 -11.53 -1.48
N LEU A 109 -3.16 -10.96 -2.38
CA LEU A 109 -3.21 -9.53 -2.71
C LEU A 109 -4.58 -9.11 -3.25
N CYS A 110 -5.12 -9.87 -4.22
CA CYS A 110 -6.47 -9.59 -4.75
C CYS A 110 -7.53 -9.68 -3.66
N ASN A 111 -7.40 -10.63 -2.73
CA ASN A 111 -8.33 -10.76 -1.62
C ASN A 111 -8.26 -9.58 -0.66
N TYR A 112 -7.08 -9.02 -0.38
CA TYR A 112 -6.95 -7.83 0.48
C TYR A 112 -7.65 -6.62 -0.13
N VAL A 113 -7.50 -6.40 -1.44
CA VAL A 113 -8.20 -5.33 -2.17
C VAL A 113 -9.71 -5.55 -2.17
N ARG A 114 -10.19 -6.77 -2.44
CA ARG A 114 -11.62 -7.10 -2.39
C ARG A 114 -12.22 -6.87 -1.00
N ASN A 115 -11.48 -7.20 0.05
CA ASN A 115 -11.92 -6.97 1.42
C ASN A 115 -12.06 -5.48 1.74
N ALA A 116 -11.06 -4.67 1.37
CA ALA A 116 -11.13 -3.22 1.55
C ALA A 116 -12.33 -2.63 0.80
N TYR A 117 -12.56 -3.05 -0.44
CA TYR A 117 -13.72 -2.63 -1.23
C TYR A 117 -15.05 -3.05 -0.59
N HIS A 118 -15.17 -4.28 -0.10
CA HIS A 118 -16.36 -4.73 0.63
C HIS A 118 -16.61 -3.87 1.87
N ASN A 119 -15.57 -3.57 2.64
CA ASN A 119 -15.67 -2.70 3.81
C ASN A 119 -16.09 -1.27 3.42
N THR A 120 -15.63 -0.74 2.29
CA THR A 120 -16.15 0.53 1.75
C THR A 120 -17.66 0.45 1.50
N LYS A 121 -18.16 -0.66 0.95
CA LYS A 121 -19.60 -0.86 0.73
C LYS A 121 -20.41 -0.94 2.02
N LEU A 122 -19.88 -1.58 3.05
CA LEU A 122 -20.50 -1.57 4.38
C LEU A 122 -20.57 -0.15 4.94
N CYS A 123 -19.46 0.59 4.86
CA CYS A 123 -19.40 1.98 5.32
C CYS A 123 -20.39 2.89 4.57
N GLU A 124 -20.53 2.74 3.26
CA GLU A 124 -21.50 3.48 2.44
C GLU A 124 -22.95 3.17 2.84
N ALA A 125 -23.22 1.94 3.27
CA ALA A 125 -24.53 1.49 3.73
C ALA A 125 -24.85 1.87 5.19
N GLY A 126 -23.89 2.46 5.92
CA GLY A 126 -24.03 2.73 7.36
C GLY A 126 -23.91 1.48 8.25
N GLU A 127 -23.41 0.38 7.69
CA GLU A 127 -23.21 -0.88 8.41
C GLU A 127 -21.90 -0.86 9.21
N PRO A 128 -21.85 -1.58 10.35
CA PRO A 128 -20.64 -1.65 11.16
C PRO A 128 -19.49 -2.32 10.39
N LEU A 129 -18.31 -1.72 10.47
CA LEU A 129 -17.10 -2.32 9.92
C LEU A 129 -16.63 -3.48 10.81
N PRO A 130 -16.09 -4.57 10.22
CA PRO A 130 -15.56 -5.67 11.01
C PRO A 130 -14.41 -5.19 11.90
N VAL A 131 -14.39 -5.69 13.14
CA VAL A 131 -13.31 -5.43 14.09
C VAL A 131 -12.04 -6.12 13.55
N GLY A 132 -10.95 -5.36 13.48
CA GLY A 132 -9.68 -5.77 12.87
C GLY A 132 -8.82 -6.67 13.73
#